data_AF-A0AA39GFD7-F1
#
_entry.id   AF-A0AA39GFD7-F1
#
_cell.length_a   1.000
_cell.length_b   1.000
_cell.length_c   1.000
_cell.angle_alpha   90.00
_cell.angle_beta   90.00
_cell.angle_gamma   90.00
#
_symmetry.space_group_name_H-M   'P 1'
#
loop_
_entity.id
_entity.type
_entity.pdbx_description
1 polymer ?
#
loop_
_entity_poly.entity_id
_entity_poly.type
_entity_poly.pdbx_seq_one_letter_code
_entity_poly.pdbx_strand_id
1 'polypeptide(L)'
;MEHLHRSQWEGLMETAANTYEARSKYPGPTTTNAMAIDTLPSPASSALSVSPAESVSCESLDTSTSLSDDSDEADSLSGAVPRTTSNPMLHGLHVLNTEAAALSYLAEVYATDDIAQNGFERSVQTIAASHARGGKVVVIGVGKSGHIGKKLSHTLQSVGIPALFLHPTEALHGDMGVITPNDTLLFITYSGRTPELLTLVSYLDPSLPTILLTSHTRPDSCLFLEEQHRPEAILLPAPVKKEHTEVAAFGVAAPTTSTTVALAVGDALAMATAREIHGQDGVKGVFAKNHPGGAIGMMTRR
;
A
#
# COMPACT_ATOMS: atom_id res chain seq x y z
N MET A 1 21.61 44.17 -3.93
CA MET A 1 22.23 42.95 -3.37
C MET A 1 21.50 41.75 -3.94
N GLU A 2 21.74 41.44 -5.21
CA GLU A 2 20.97 40.40 -5.94
C GLU A 2 21.78 39.78 -7.10
N HIS A 3 23.11 39.71 -6.97
CA HIS A 3 23.99 39.24 -8.04
C HIS A 3 25.16 38.34 -7.58
N LEU A 4 25.09 37.74 -6.39
CA LEU A 4 26.21 36.94 -5.83
C LEU A 4 25.89 35.46 -5.56
N HIS A 5 24.76 34.92 -6.01
CA HIS A 5 24.38 33.52 -5.75
C HIS A 5 24.25 32.62 -6.99
N ARG A 6 24.64 33.10 -8.19
CA ARG A 6 24.53 32.33 -9.44
C ARG A 6 25.84 31.69 -9.91
N SER A 7 27.00 32.16 -9.44
CA SER A 7 28.31 31.71 -9.92
C SER A 7 28.91 30.52 -9.16
N GLN A 8 28.20 29.96 -8.17
CA GLN A 8 28.65 28.76 -7.44
C GLN A 8 27.95 27.46 -7.87
N TRP A 9 26.92 27.54 -8.71
CA TRP A 9 26.17 26.37 -9.17
C TRP A 9 26.54 25.89 -10.58
N GLU A 10 27.16 26.74 -11.41
CA GLU A 10 27.58 26.36 -12.77
C GLU A 10 28.88 25.53 -12.79
N GLY A 11 29.72 25.61 -11.75
CA GLY A 11 30.99 24.85 -11.66
C GLY A 11 30.86 23.37 -11.25
N LEU A 12 29.71 22.94 -10.73
CA LEU A 12 29.47 21.56 -10.27
C LEU A 12 28.81 20.67 -11.33
N MET A 13 28.27 21.24 -12.41
CA MET A 13 27.67 20.49 -13.53
C MET A 13 28.71 20.14 -14.61
N GLU A 14 29.84 20.86 -14.67
CA GLU A 14 30.89 20.63 -15.68
C GLU A 14 31.90 19.55 -15.26
N THR A 15 31.92 19.16 -13.97
CA THR A 15 32.76 18.06 -13.45
C THR A 15 32.09 16.68 -13.50
N ALA A 16 30.77 16.61 -13.73
CA ALA A 16 30.04 15.35 -13.88
C ALA A 16 29.96 14.86 -15.34
N ALA A 17 30.11 15.77 -16.31
CA ALA A 17 30.06 15.45 -17.74
C ALA A 17 31.36 14.82 -18.29
N ASN A 18 32.49 14.98 -17.61
CA ASN A 18 33.81 14.50 -18.07
C ASN A 18 34.19 13.08 -17.61
N THR A 19 33.31 12.38 -16.89
CA THR A 19 33.55 11.00 -16.40
C THR A 19 32.83 9.90 -17.20
N TYR A 20 32.12 10.24 -18.28
CA TYR A 20 31.36 9.28 -19.09
C TYR A 20 31.99 8.90 -20.45
N GLU A 21 33.15 9.47 -20.82
CA GLU A 21 33.77 9.24 -22.15
C GLU A 21 35.02 8.35 -22.18
N ALA A 22 35.38 7.67 -21.09
CA ALA A 22 36.61 6.87 -21.05
C ALA A 22 36.39 5.38 -20.77
N ARG A 23 35.68 4.66 -21.66
CA ARG A 23 35.84 3.18 -21.79
C ARG A 23 35.19 2.60 -23.06
N SER A 24 35.92 2.61 -24.17
CA SER A 24 35.82 1.55 -25.19
C SER A 24 37.03 1.60 -26.11
N LYS A 25 38.00 0.72 -25.87
CA LYS A 25 39.07 0.39 -26.82
C LYS A 25 39.26 -1.12 -26.83
N TYR A 26 39.29 -1.64 -28.06
CA TYR A 26 39.72 -2.95 -28.57
C TYR A 26 38.64 -3.90 -29.10
N PRO A 27 38.92 -4.59 -30.24
CA PRO A 27 37.97 -4.91 -31.29
C PRO A 27 37.63 -6.41 -31.35
N GLY A 28 36.56 -6.76 -32.08
CA GLY A 28 36.03 -8.12 -32.19
C GLY A 28 36.82 -9.08 -33.09
N PRO A 29 36.18 -10.19 -33.48
CA PRO A 29 36.29 -10.65 -34.86
C PRO A 29 34.92 -10.91 -35.51
N THR A 30 34.87 -10.48 -36.77
CA THR A 30 33.91 -10.77 -37.83
C THR A 30 33.70 -12.26 -38.08
N THR A 31 32.44 -12.66 -38.29
CA THR A 31 32.08 -13.60 -39.37
C THR A 31 30.68 -13.29 -39.92
N THR A 32 30.66 -13.09 -41.22
CA THR A 32 29.54 -12.99 -42.15
C THR A 32 28.66 -14.24 -42.17
N ASN A 33 27.34 -14.06 -42.24
CA ASN A 33 26.52 -14.72 -43.25
C ASN A 33 25.16 -14.01 -43.40
N ALA A 34 24.92 -13.50 -44.60
CA ALA A 34 23.63 -13.06 -45.07
C ALA A 34 22.86 -14.27 -45.60
N MET A 35 21.56 -14.39 -45.30
CA MET A 35 20.60 -14.97 -46.24
C MET A 35 19.15 -14.64 -45.86
N ALA A 36 18.44 -14.16 -46.88
CA ALA A 36 17.02 -14.26 -47.16
C ALA A 36 16.00 -13.59 -46.22
N ILE A 37 15.43 -12.53 -46.80
CA ILE A 37 14.12 -11.95 -46.55
C ILE A 37 13.05 -13.03 -46.71
N ASP A 38 12.17 -13.18 -45.72
CA ASP A 38 10.81 -13.69 -45.94
C ASP A 38 9.82 -12.86 -45.13
N THR A 39 8.91 -12.20 -45.85
CA THR A 39 7.86 -11.33 -45.34
C THR A 39 6.63 -12.15 -45.00
N LEU A 40 6.17 -12.10 -43.75
CA LEU A 40 4.86 -12.63 -43.34
C LEU A 40 4.13 -11.67 -42.38
N PRO A 41 2.79 -11.74 -42.32
CA PRO A 41 1.93 -10.55 -42.35
C PRO A 41 1.48 -10.04 -40.97
N SER A 42 1.08 -8.77 -40.98
CA SER A 42 0.45 -8.05 -39.86
C SER A 42 -0.89 -8.68 -39.44
N PRO A 43 -1.16 -8.93 -38.15
CA PRO A 43 -2.47 -9.38 -37.71
C PRO A 43 -3.44 -8.20 -37.57
N ALA A 44 -4.58 -8.36 -38.23
CA ALA A 44 -5.70 -7.43 -38.27
C ALA A 44 -6.34 -7.21 -36.90
N SER A 45 -6.74 -5.95 -36.69
CA SER A 45 -7.62 -5.45 -35.64
C SER A 45 -8.96 -6.22 -35.61
N SER A 46 -9.32 -6.75 -34.45
CA SER A 46 -10.72 -7.05 -34.11
C SER A 46 -11.06 -6.33 -32.80
N ALA A 47 -11.61 -5.13 -32.95
CA ALA A 47 -12.25 -4.40 -31.88
C ALA A 47 -13.61 -5.04 -31.60
N LEU A 48 -13.79 -5.54 -30.37
CA LEU A 48 -15.11 -5.87 -29.83
C LEU A 48 -15.79 -4.57 -29.41
N SER A 49 -16.77 -4.14 -30.19
CA SER A 49 -17.65 -3.01 -29.91
C SER A 49 -18.59 -3.34 -28.75
N VAL A 50 -18.44 -2.63 -27.63
CA VAL A 50 -19.43 -2.59 -26.54
C VAL A 50 -20.32 -1.38 -26.79
N SER A 51 -21.60 -1.63 -27.06
CA SER A 51 -22.62 -0.59 -27.22
C SER A 51 -22.96 0.09 -25.89
N PRO A 52 -23.30 1.40 -25.87
CA PRO A 52 -23.57 2.13 -24.64
C PRO A 52 -24.96 1.81 -24.08
N ALA A 53 -25.05 1.77 -22.76
CA ALA A 53 -26.28 1.58 -22.00
C ALA A 53 -27.30 2.70 -22.29
N GLU A 54 -28.47 2.32 -22.78
CA GLU A 54 -29.62 3.21 -22.89
C GLU A 54 -30.22 3.48 -21.50
N SER A 55 -30.56 4.75 -21.30
CA SER A 55 -31.25 5.30 -20.14
C SER A 55 -32.61 4.67 -19.91
N VAL A 56 -32.82 4.05 -18.75
CA VAL A 56 -34.17 3.64 -18.29
C VAL A 56 -34.83 4.85 -17.64
N SER A 57 -35.76 5.46 -18.37
CA SER A 57 -36.72 6.44 -17.88
C SER A 57 -37.78 5.77 -17.01
N CYS A 58 -38.06 6.36 -15.85
CA CYS A 58 -39.21 6.01 -15.00
C CYS A 58 -40.52 6.24 -15.76
N GLU A 59 -41.29 5.17 -15.98
CA GLU A 59 -42.71 5.28 -16.30
C GLU A 59 -43.55 4.95 -15.06
N SER A 60 -44.47 5.87 -14.78
CA SER A 60 -45.52 5.83 -13.79
C SER A 60 -46.53 4.72 -14.10
N LEU A 61 -46.76 3.82 -13.15
CA LEU A 61 -47.90 2.91 -13.19
C LEU A 61 -49.03 3.48 -12.32
N ASP A 62 -49.90 4.24 -12.97
CA ASP A 62 -51.27 4.45 -12.54
C ASP A 62 -52.02 3.12 -12.59
N THR A 63 -52.54 2.68 -11.45
CA THR A 63 -53.64 1.71 -11.41
C THR A 63 -54.71 2.23 -10.47
N SER A 64 -55.62 3.01 -11.06
CA SER A 64 -56.93 3.27 -10.50
C SER A 64 -57.79 2.02 -10.65
N THR A 65 -58.14 1.37 -9.54
CA THR A 65 -59.34 0.53 -9.49
C THR A 65 -60.07 0.82 -8.19
N SER A 66 -61.25 1.42 -8.36
CA SER A 66 -62.23 1.78 -7.37
C SER A 66 -63.14 0.61 -6.98
N LEU A 67 -63.82 0.77 -5.83
CA LEU A 67 -65.00 0.07 -5.28
C LEU A 67 -64.64 -1.13 -4.37
N SER A 68 -65.15 -1.26 -3.14
CA SER A 68 -66.28 -0.63 -2.45
C SER A 68 -66.18 -0.85 -0.93
N ASP A 69 -66.87 0.02 -0.18
CA ASP A 69 -67.11 0.01 1.27
C ASP A 69 -67.56 -1.33 1.86
N ASP A 70 -67.11 -1.63 3.08
CA ASP A 70 -68.00 -1.97 4.21
C ASP A 70 -67.28 -1.69 5.54
N SER A 71 -68.05 -1.20 6.51
CA SER A 71 -67.63 -0.53 7.74
C SER A 71 -67.46 -1.47 8.95
N ASP A 72 -66.86 -0.88 9.99
CA ASP A 72 -66.97 -1.21 11.43
C ASP A 72 -66.05 -2.29 12.03
N GLU A 73 -65.01 -1.87 12.77
CA GLU A 73 -65.06 -1.76 14.24
C GLU A 73 -63.71 -1.33 14.83
N ALA A 74 -63.79 -0.58 15.92
CA ALA A 74 -62.67 -0.02 16.67
C ALA A 74 -61.92 -1.07 17.52
N ASP A 75 -60.64 -0.81 17.78
CA ASP A 75 -60.01 -0.75 19.12
C ASP A 75 -58.56 -1.27 19.11
N SER A 76 -57.77 -0.77 20.06
CA SER A 76 -56.35 -1.02 20.38
C SER A 76 -55.30 -0.05 19.82
N LEU A 77 -55.20 1.07 20.54
CA LEU A 77 -53.93 1.75 20.81
C LEU A 77 -52.89 0.74 21.33
N SER A 78 -51.90 0.38 20.52
CA SER A 78 -50.57 0.04 21.02
C SER A 78 -49.51 0.64 20.11
N GLY A 79 -48.68 1.52 20.68
CA GLY A 79 -47.61 2.18 19.98
C GLY A 79 -46.57 1.18 19.49
N ALA A 80 -46.67 0.78 18.23
CA ALA A 80 -45.57 0.15 17.53
C ALA A 80 -44.59 1.26 17.13
N VAL A 81 -43.58 1.50 17.96
CA VAL A 81 -42.32 2.11 17.48
C VAL A 81 -41.94 1.35 16.22
N PRO A 82 -41.73 2.00 15.06
CA PRO A 82 -41.31 1.29 13.87
C PRO A 82 -40.01 0.58 14.22
N ARG A 83 -40.05 -0.75 14.29
CA ARG A 83 -38.84 -1.55 14.31
C ARG A 83 -38.20 -1.28 12.97
N THR A 84 -37.27 -0.32 12.91
CA THR A 84 -36.38 -0.16 11.77
C THR A 84 -35.77 -1.52 11.54
N THR A 85 -36.27 -2.21 10.51
CA THR A 85 -35.73 -3.47 10.04
C THR A 85 -34.32 -3.15 9.58
N SER A 86 -33.34 -3.45 10.44
CA SER A 86 -31.92 -3.34 10.13
C SER A 86 -31.67 -4.23 8.92
N ASN A 87 -31.62 -3.65 7.74
CA ASN A 87 -31.34 -4.38 6.50
C ASN A 87 -29.85 -4.77 6.53
N PRO A 88 -29.49 -6.06 6.74
CA PRO A 88 -28.09 -6.46 6.90
C PRO A 88 -27.25 -6.12 5.66
N MET A 89 -27.89 -6.11 4.48
CA MET A 89 -27.24 -5.71 3.23
C MET A 89 -26.86 -4.22 3.23
N LEU A 90 -27.72 -3.34 3.76
CA LEU A 90 -27.38 -1.91 3.87
C LEU A 90 -26.21 -1.69 4.82
N HIS A 91 -26.14 -2.42 5.93
CA HIS A 91 -25.00 -2.34 6.84
C HIS A 91 -23.71 -2.86 6.19
N GLY A 92 -23.76 -4.00 5.49
CA GLY A 92 -22.62 -4.52 4.76
C GLY A 92 -22.13 -3.56 3.68
N LEU A 93 -23.04 -2.99 2.90
CA LEU A 93 -22.73 -1.99 1.88
C LEU A 93 -22.14 -0.72 2.49
N HIS A 94 -22.62 -0.29 3.65
CA HIS A 94 -22.06 0.85 4.38
C HIS A 94 -20.59 0.63 4.75
N VAL A 95 -20.22 -0.56 5.22
CA VAL A 95 -18.81 -0.91 5.50
C VAL A 95 -17.97 -0.84 4.22
N LEU A 96 -18.41 -1.50 3.15
CA LEU A 96 -17.69 -1.53 1.87
C LEU A 96 -17.48 -0.12 1.28
N ASN A 97 -18.52 0.72 1.31
CA ASN A 97 -18.45 2.08 0.80
C ASN A 97 -17.54 2.97 1.66
N THR A 98 -17.56 2.78 2.99
CA THR A 98 -16.68 3.53 3.91
C THR A 98 -15.21 3.17 3.66
N GLU A 99 -14.90 1.89 3.48
CA GLU A 99 -13.54 1.45 3.16
C GLU A 99 -13.08 1.94 1.79
N ALA A 100 -13.95 1.89 0.78
CA ALA A 100 -13.66 2.43 -0.55
C ALA A 100 -13.36 3.94 -0.49
N ALA A 101 -14.18 4.71 0.22
CA ALA A 101 -13.98 6.15 0.40
C ALA A 101 -12.68 6.47 1.15
N ALA A 102 -12.32 5.67 2.15
CA ALA A 102 -11.04 5.81 2.86
C ALA A 102 -9.84 5.55 1.93
N LEU A 103 -9.92 4.55 1.04
CA LEU A 103 -8.89 4.29 0.05
C LEU A 103 -8.77 5.40 -1.00
N SER A 104 -9.90 5.96 -1.46
CA SER A 104 -9.89 7.12 -2.36
C SER A 104 -9.20 8.33 -1.72
N TYR A 105 -9.50 8.61 -0.44
CA TYR A 105 -8.82 9.66 0.30
C TYR A 105 -7.33 9.36 0.49
N LEU A 106 -6.97 8.12 0.82
CA LEU A 106 -5.57 7.71 0.95
C LEU A 106 -4.79 7.97 -0.35
N ALA A 107 -5.36 7.63 -1.51
CA ALA A 107 -4.73 7.89 -2.80
C ALA A 107 -4.52 9.40 -3.05
N GLU A 108 -5.50 10.24 -2.66
CA GLU A 108 -5.37 11.70 -2.72
C GLU A 108 -4.22 12.21 -1.84
N VAL A 109 -4.06 11.68 -0.62
CA VAL A 109 -2.94 12.03 0.28
C VAL A 109 -1.60 11.73 -0.38
N TYR A 110 -1.39 10.54 -0.94
CA TYR A 110 -0.14 10.21 -1.65
C TYR A 110 0.05 10.97 -2.96
N ALA A 111 -1.01 11.52 -3.55
CA ALA A 111 -0.92 12.34 -4.76
C ALA A 111 -0.60 13.82 -4.47
N THR A 112 -0.83 14.31 -3.25
CA THR A 112 -0.82 15.76 -2.96
C THR A 112 -0.01 16.19 -1.74
N ASP A 113 0.30 15.30 -0.80
CA ASP A 113 1.09 15.63 0.40
C ASP A 113 2.56 15.22 0.25
N ASP A 114 3.44 16.21 0.34
CA ASP A 114 4.90 16.04 0.16
C ASP A 114 5.51 15.08 1.20
N ILE A 115 5.00 15.04 2.44
CA ILE A 115 5.52 14.14 3.47
C ILE A 115 5.17 12.69 3.12
N ALA A 116 3.94 12.44 2.68
CA ALA A 116 3.53 11.11 2.22
C ALA A 116 4.35 10.65 1.01
N GLN A 117 4.56 11.51 0.02
CA GLN A 117 5.36 11.21 -1.18
C GLN A 117 6.82 10.92 -0.82
N ASN A 118 7.47 11.82 -0.09
CA ASN A 118 8.87 11.67 0.31
C ASN A 118 9.06 10.44 1.22
N GLY A 119 8.14 10.21 2.15
CA GLY A 119 8.15 9.04 3.02
C GLY A 119 8.06 7.73 2.24
N PHE A 120 7.20 7.69 1.22
CA PHE A 120 7.06 6.53 0.34
C PHE A 120 8.34 6.26 -0.46
N GLU A 121 8.88 7.27 -1.14
CA GLU A 121 10.10 7.15 -1.95
C GLU A 121 11.30 6.72 -1.10
N ARG A 122 11.50 7.37 0.05
CA ARG A 122 12.56 7.01 1.00
C ARG A 122 12.41 5.58 1.52
N SER A 123 11.18 5.13 1.78
CA SER A 123 10.92 3.75 2.22
C SER A 123 11.34 2.74 1.15
N VAL A 124 10.95 2.97 -0.10
CA VAL A 124 11.34 2.11 -1.25
C VAL A 124 12.86 2.05 -1.40
N GLN A 125 13.53 3.21 -1.43
CA GLN A 125 14.98 3.29 -1.57
C GLN A 125 15.72 2.62 -0.41
N THR A 126 15.23 2.79 0.81
CA THR A 126 15.81 2.20 2.02
C THR A 126 15.75 0.68 1.98
N ILE A 127 14.59 0.11 1.61
CA ILE A 127 14.43 -1.33 1.50
C ILE A 127 15.29 -1.87 0.34
N ALA A 128 15.31 -1.21 -0.81
CA ALA A 128 16.14 -1.61 -1.95
C ALA A 128 17.64 -1.62 -1.59
N ALA A 129 18.11 -0.60 -0.87
CA ALA A 129 19.49 -0.52 -0.39
C ALA A 129 19.82 -1.62 0.64
N SER A 130 18.89 -1.91 1.57
CA SER A 130 19.00 -3.03 2.52
C SER A 130 19.08 -4.37 1.79
N HIS A 131 18.22 -4.60 0.80
CA HIS A 131 18.22 -5.80 -0.03
C HIS A 131 19.55 -5.99 -0.77
N ALA A 132 20.10 -4.92 -1.37
CA ALA A 132 21.39 -4.96 -2.06
C ALA A 132 22.57 -5.36 -1.13
N ARG A 133 22.44 -5.09 0.18
CA ARG A 133 23.40 -5.52 1.21
C ARG A 133 23.08 -6.91 1.80
N GLY A 134 22.11 -7.63 1.25
CA GLY A 134 21.66 -8.92 1.76
C GLY A 134 20.83 -8.84 3.05
N GLY A 135 20.28 -7.67 3.37
CA GLY A 135 19.35 -7.47 4.48
C GLY A 135 17.93 -7.90 4.15
N LYS A 136 17.09 -7.96 5.18
CA LYS A 136 15.65 -8.26 5.06
C LYS A 136 14.80 -7.18 5.71
N VAL A 137 13.51 -7.17 5.39
CA VAL A 137 12.52 -6.33 6.07
C VAL A 137 11.96 -7.08 7.28
N VAL A 138 12.16 -6.54 8.48
CA VAL A 138 11.56 -7.05 9.71
C VAL A 138 10.30 -6.26 10.00
N VAL A 139 9.14 -6.88 9.73
CA VAL A 139 7.82 -6.27 9.91
C VAL A 139 7.32 -6.51 11.33
N ILE A 140 6.96 -5.44 12.05
CA ILE A 140 6.66 -5.47 13.48
C ILE A 140 5.30 -4.83 13.72
N GLY A 141 4.42 -5.50 14.48
CA GLY A 141 3.11 -4.97 14.87
C GLY A 141 2.38 -5.89 15.84
N VAL A 142 1.36 -5.35 16.53
CA VAL A 142 0.49 -6.11 17.45
C VAL A 142 -0.96 -6.18 16.96
N GLY A 143 -1.70 -7.18 17.44
CA GLY A 143 -3.13 -7.30 17.19
C GLY A 143 -3.47 -7.29 15.69
N LYS A 144 -4.48 -6.49 15.29
CA LYS A 144 -4.91 -6.40 13.89
C LYS A 144 -3.82 -5.82 12.98
N SER A 145 -3.07 -4.82 13.45
CA SER A 145 -1.88 -4.31 12.74
C SER A 145 -0.81 -5.38 12.57
N GLY A 146 -0.63 -6.27 13.55
CA GLY A 146 0.26 -7.44 13.46
C GLY A 146 -0.17 -8.43 12.38
N HIS A 147 -1.47 -8.69 12.22
CA HIS A 147 -1.98 -9.52 11.11
C HIS A 147 -1.72 -8.89 9.74
N ILE A 148 -1.90 -7.57 9.61
CA ILE A 148 -1.53 -6.83 8.39
C ILE A 148 -0.02 -6.96 8.14
N GLY A 149 0.81 -6.80 9.17
CA GLY A 149 2.26 -6.98 9.07
C GLY A 149 2.67 -8.38 8.63
N LYS A 150 1.99 -9.41 9.13
CA LYS A 150 2.23 -10.79 8.71
C LYS A 150 1.87 -11.01 7.24
N LYS A 151 0.72 -10.53 6.78
CA LYS A 151 0.34 -10.57 5.36
C LYS A 151 1.38 -9.83 4.51
N LEU A 152 1.76 -8.62 4.91
CA LEU A 152 2.76 -7.81 4.20
C LEU A 152 4.10 -8.52 4.08
N SER A 153 4.60 -9.14 5.16
CA SER A 153 5.84 -9.91 5.12
C SER A 153 5.79 -11.03 4.06
N HIS A 154 4.66 -11.73 3.93
CA HIS A 154 4.49 -12.73 2.88
C HIS A 154 4.39 -12.11 1.48
N THR A 155 3.72 -10.95 1.35
CA THR A 155 3.65 -10.25 0.06
C THR A 155 5.04 -9.82 -0.43
N LEU A 156 5.88 -9.27 0.45
CA LEU A 156 7.28 -8.94 0.17
C LEU A 156 8.08 -10.17 -0.30
N GLN A 157 7.97 -11.28 0.41
CA GLN A 157 8.62 -12.55 0.03
C GLN A 157 8.14 -13.05 -1.35
N SER A 158 6.83 -12.98 -1.61
CA SER A 158 6.24 -13.39 -2.89
C SER A 158 6.80 -12.63 -4.08
N VAL A 159 7.25 -11.39 -3.88
CA VAL A 159 7.83 -10.54 -4.93
C VAL A 159 9.37 -10.42 -4.84
N GLY A 160 10.03 -11.29 -4.08
CA GLY A 160 11.50 -11.42 -4.08
C GLY A 160 12.24 -10.64 -3.01
N ILE A 161 11.53 -9.98 -2.11
CA ILE A 161 12.11 -9.17 -1.04
C ILE A 161 12.14 -10.03 0.22
N PRO A 162 13.32 -10.39 0.76
CA PRO A 162 13.41 -11.11 2.02
C PRO A 162 12.72 -10.29 3.12
N ALA A 163 11.75 -10.90 3.80
CA ALA A 163 11.04 -10.27 4.89
C ALA A 163 10.63 -11.32 5.92
N LEU A 164 10.38 -10.89 7.17
CA LEU A 164 9.72 -11.72 8.18
C LEU A 164 8.85 -10.87 9.08
N PHE A 165 7.89 -11.50 9.75
CA PHE A 165 7.10 -10.87 10.79
C PHE A 165 7.69 -11.17 12.17
N LEU A 166 7.89 -10.15 12.99
CA LEU A 166 8.36 -10.24 14.36
C LEU A 166 7.31 -9.65 15.30
N HIS A 167 6.74 -10.48 16.17
CA HIS A 167 5.80 -10.02 17.19
C HIS A 167 6.58 -9.31 18.31
N PRO A 168 6.21 -8.09 18.74
CA PRO A 168 7.04 -7.30 19.64
C PRO A 168 7.15 -7.88 21.05
N THR A 169 6.12 -8.56 21.55
CA THR A 169 6.20 -9.27 22.84
C THR A 169 7.22 -10.41 22.78
N GLU A 170 7.20 -11.21 21.72
CA GLU A 170 8.16 -12.31 21.56
C GLU A 170 9.59 -11.78 21.34
N ALA A 171 9.72 -10.66 20.63
CA ALA A 171 11.00 -9.96 20.45
C ALA A 171 11.64 -9.62 21.80
N LEU A 172 10.88 -9.02 22.71
CA LEU A 172 11.32 -8.69 24.08
C LEU A 172 11.67 -9.93 24.92
N HIS A 173 11.25 -11.12 24.49
CA HIS A 173 11.51 -12.39 25.15
C HIS A 173 12.53 -13.29 24.42
N GLY A 174 13.27 -12.73 23.44
CA GLY A 174 14.44 -13.40 22.83
C GLY A 174 14.46 -13.41 21.30
N ASP A 175 13.32 -13.17 20.66
CA ASP A 175 13.21 -13.25 19.19
C ASP A 175 13.90 -12.07 18.48
N MET A 176 14.37 -11.04 19.20
CA MET A 176 15.19 -9.96 18.62
C MET A 176 16.45 -10.47 17.91
N GLY A 177 16.95 -11.67 18.25
CA GLY A 177 18.11 -12.28 17.60
C GLY A 177 17.95 -12.54 16.09
N VAL A 178 16.73 -12.44 15.54
CA VAL A 178 16.50 -12.52 14.09
C VAL A 178 16.91 -11.25 13.34
N ILE A 179 17.06 -10.12 14.04
CA ILE A 179 17.43 -8.83 13.46
C ILE A 179 18.94 -8.79 13.25
N THR A 180 19.38 -8.38 12.06
CA THR A 180 20.79 -8.25 11.70
C THR A 180 21.12 -6.82 11.24
N PRO A 181 22.41 -6.41 11.23
CA PRO A 181 22.80 -5.02 10.94
C PRO A 181 22.42 -4.50 9.55
N ASN A 182 22.11 -5.37 8.59
CA ASN A 182 21.74 -4.96 7.24
C ASN A 182 20.23 -4.77 7.05
N ASP A 183 19.42 -5.12 8.06
CA ASP A 183 17.97 -5.15 7.97
C ASP A 183 17.33 -3.76 7.95
N THR A 184 16.08 -3.73 7.48
CA THR A 184 15.18 -2.58 7.64
C THR A 184 14.03 -2.96 8.55
N LEU A 185 13.75 -2.12 9.54
CA LEU A 185 12.64 -2.29 10.46
C LEU A 185 11.40 -1.60 9.89
N LEU A 186 10.27 -2.30 9.85
CA LEU A 186 8.98 -1.74 9.43
C LEU A 186 7.94 -1.92 10.55
N PHE A 187 7.64 -0.85 11.26
CA PHE A 187 6.63 -0.83 12.30
C PHE A 187 5.26 -0.50 11.73
N ILE A 188 4.22 -1.20 12.20
CA ILE A 188 2.83 -0.92 11.86
C ILE A 188 2.05 -0.65 13.14
N THR A 189 1.54 0.58 13.28
CA THR A 189 0.70 0.99 14.40
C THR A 189 -0.27 2.07 13.95
N TYR A 190 -1.57 1.88 14.20
CA TYR A 190 -2.53 2.94 13.92
C TYR A 190 -2.26 4.18 14.78
N SER A 191 -2.20 4.01 16.11
CA SER A 191 -2.15 5.14 17.05
C SER A 191 -0.78 5.76 17.27
N GLY A 192 0.32 5.09 16.89
CA GLY A 192 1.68 5.57 17.21
C GLY A 192 2.03 5.53 18.70
N ARG A 193 1.17 4.97 19.56
CA ARG A 193 1.31 4.97 21.04
C ARG A 193 1.28 3.56 21.64
N THR A 194 1.42 2.52 20.82
CA THR A 194 1.36 1.12 21.25
C THR A 194 2.49 0.81 22.24
N PRO A 195 2.21 0.49 23.51
CA PRO A 195 3.24 0.33 24.55
C PRO A 195 4.31 -0.72 24.21
N GLU A 196 3.92 -1.85 23.63
CA GLU A 196 4.82 -2.93 23.24
C GLU A 196 5.82 -2.47 22.16
N LEU A 197 5.38 -1.63 21.22
CA LEU A 197 6.24 -1.08 20.17
C LEU A 197 7.17 0.01 20.71
N LEU A 198 6.64 0.91 21.55
CA LEU A 198 7.46 1.95 22.20
C LEU A 198 8.51 1.34 23.14
N THR A 199 8.18 0.24 23.80
CA THR A 199 9.14 -0.51 24.62
C THR A 199 10.18 -1.17 23.73
N LEU A 200 9.77 -1.93 22.71
CA LEU A 200 10.69 -2.65 21.83
C LEU A 200 11.66 -1.70 21.12
N VAL A 201 11.19 -0.57 20.60
CA VAL A 201 12.02 0.32 19.79
C VAL A 201 13.22 0.87 20.60
N SER A 202 13.08 1.01 21.92
CA SER A 202 14.18 1.46 22.80
C SER A 202 15.33 0.46 22.94
N TYR A 203 15.11 -0.83 22.61
CA TYR A 203 16.12 -1.89 22.68
C TYR A 203 16.75 -2.20 21.31
N LEU A 204 16.26 -1.60 20.22
CA LEU A 204 16.76 -1.83 18.87
C LEU A 204 17.90 -0.88 18.53
N ASP A 205 18.86 -1.34 17.73
CA ASP A 205 20.04 -0.56 17.34
C ASP A 205 19.67 0.76 16.66
N PRO A 206 20.10 1.90 17.23
CA PRO A 206 20.29 3.23 16.64
C PRO A 206 20.16 3.40 15.15
N SER A 207 21.03 2.67 14.49
CA SER A 207 21.47 2.85 13.12
C SER A 207 20.61 2.10 12.12
N LEU A 208 19.78 1.16 12.58
CA LEU A 208 18.92 0.39 11.69
C LEU A 208 17.86 1.31 11.07
N PRO A 209 17.77 1.34 9.74
CA PRO A 209 16.73 2.11 9.07
C PRO A 209 15.36 1.63 9.54
N THR A 210 14.53 2.59 9.95
CA THR A 210 13.21 2.33 10.52
C THR A 210 12.16 3.05 9.70
N ILE A 211 11.13 2.32 9.29
CA ILE A 211 9.94 2.84 8.61
C ILE A 211 8.76 2.65 9.57
N LEU A 212 7.90 3.67 9.67
CA LEU A 212 6.71 3.67 10.51
C LEU A 212 5.45 3.86 9.66
N LEU A 213 4.65 2.81 9.52
CA LEU A 213 3.31 2.85 8.94
C LEU A 213 2.27 3.17 10.02
N THR A 214 1.62 4.34 9.91
CA THR A 214 0.72 4.83 10.97
C THR A 214 -0.34 5.81 10.47
N SER A 215 -1.39 6.10 11.25
CA SER A 215 -2.41 7.07 10.84
C SER A 215 -1.94 8.54 10.91
N HIS A 216 -0.80 8.79 11.54
CA HIS A 216 -0.22 10.13 11.64
C HIS A 216 0.29 10.62 10.28
N THR A 217 0.00 11.88 9.96
CA THR A 217 0.44 12.55 8.73
C THR A 217 1.62 13.50 8.95
N ARG A 218 1.94 13.80 10.20
CA ARG A 218 3.04 14.69 10.60
C ARG A 218 3.89 14.05 11.71
N PRO A 219 5.23 14.14 11.64
CA PRO A 219 6.11 13.52 12.64
C PRO A 219 5.87 13.98 14.08
N ASP A 220 5.67 15.28 14.28
CA ASP A 220 5.42 15.93 15.57
C ASP A 220 4.14 15.46 16.28
N SER A 221 3.23 14.84 15.54
CA SER A 221 1.99 14.30 16.10
C SER A 221 2.12 12.89 16.67
N CYS A 222 3.24 12.20 16.45
CA CYS A 222 3.39 10.77 16.71
C CYS A 222 4.42 10.49 17.83
N LEU A 223 3.98 9.91 18.95
CA LEU A 223 4.88 9.58 20.07
C LEU A 223 6.06 8.68 19.64
N PHE A 224 5.84 7.76 18.70
CA PHE A 224 6.89 6.87 18.19
C PHE A 224 8.07 7.64 17.56
N LEU A 225 7.80 8.84 17.03
CA LEU A 225 8.79 9.69 16.36
C LEU A 225 9.35 10.79 17.27
N GLU A 226 8.99 10.83 18.55
CA GLU A 226 9.63 11.74 19.50
C GLU A 226 11.09 11.36 19.72
N GLU A 227 11.90 12.34 20.14
CA GLU A 227 13.37 12.22 20.26
C GLU A 227 13.80 11.00 21.11
N GLN A 228 13.06 10.68 22.18
CA GLN A 228 13.39 9.55 23.04
C GLN A 228 13.11 8.17 22.44
N HIS A 229 12.46 8.11 21.27
CA HIS A 229 12.13 6.86 20.59
C HIS A 229 12.87 6.76 19.25
N ARG A 230 12.30 7.31 18.16
CA ARG A 230 12.78 7.10 16.79
C ARG A 230 12.57 8.33 15.89
N PRO A 231 13.22 9.47 16.18
CA PRO A 231 13.01 10.71 15.41
C PRO A 231 13.38 10.58 13.93
N GLU A 232 14.36 9.74 13.60
CA GLU A 232 14.83 9.51 12.22
C GLU A 232 14.01 8.48 11.44
N ALA A 233 12.97 7.89 12.03
CA ALA A 233 12.16 6.90 11.33
C ALA A 233 11.38 7.57 10.18
N ILE A 234 11.34 6.88 9.05
CA ILE A 234 10.63 7.32 7.85
C ILE A 234 9.13 7.15 8.12
N LEU A 235 8.40 8.26 8.19
CA LEU A 235 6.96 8.26 8.35
C LEU A 235 6.28 7.82 7.04
N LEU A 236 5.41 6.81 7.12
CA LEU A 236 4.58 6.33 6.02
C LEU A 236 3.10 6.48 6.42
N PRO A 237 2.44 7.59 6.03
CA PRO A 237 1.09 7.89 6.47
C PRO A 237 0.03 6.93 5.91
N ALA A 238 -0.90 6.50 6.76
CA ALA A 238 -2.12 5.78 6.41
C ALA A 238 -3.32 6.38 7.16
N PRO A 239 -3.62 7.68 6.97
CA PRO A 239 -4.69 8.35 7.68
C PRO A 239 -6.06 7.87 7.23
N VAL A 240 -7.03 7.95 8.14
CA VAL A 240 -8.46 7.76 7.84
C VAL A 240 -9.16 9.08 8.16
N LYS A 241 -9.89 9.65 7.18
CA LYS A 241 -10.74 10.84 7.41
C LYS A 241 -11.67 10.60 8.59
N LYS A 242 -11.95 11.65 9.36
CA LYS A 242 -12.74 11.55 10.60
C LYS A 242 -14.08 10.84 10.37
N GLU A 243 -14.81 11.20 9.32
CA GLU A 243 -16.10 10.56 8.98
C GLU A 243 -15.98 9.06 8.64
N HIS A 244 -14.81 8.60 8.21
CA HIS A 244 -14.56 7.20 7.83
C HIS A 244 -13.88 6.39 8.93
N THR A 245 -13.61 6.99 10.10
CA THR A 245 -13.11 6.23 11.25
C THR A 245 -14.17 5.24 11.73
N GLU A 246 -13.76 4.09 12.27
CA GLU A 246 -14.70 3.02 12.61
C GLU A 246 -15.72 3.47 13.66
N VAL A 247 -15.31 4.31 14.61
CA VAL A 247 -16.22 4.89 15.61
C VAL A 247 -17.23 5.83 14.95
N ALA A 248 -16.80 6.70 14.03
CA ALA A 248 -17.70 7.63 13.37
C ALA A 248 -18.67 6.92 12.41
N ALA A 249 -18.18 5.93 11.66
CA ALA A 249 -18.94 5.25 10.63
C ALA A 249 -19.84 4.14 11.19
N PHE A 250 -19.37 3.38 12.19
CA PHE A 250 -20.04 2.15 12.65
C PHE A 250 -20.42 2.17 14.13
N GLY A 251 -20.04 3.21 14.87
CA GLY A 251 -20.30 3.31 16.31
C GLY A 251 -19.44 2.37 17.17
N VAL A 252 -18.47 1.67 16.58
CA VAL A 252 -17.59 0.72 17.28
C VAL A 252 -16.14 0.89 16.83
N ALA A 253 -15.19 0.72 17.75
CA ALA A 253 -13.76 0.88 17.47
C ALA A 253 -13.09 -0.40 16.92
N ALA A 254 -13.84 -1.28 16.25
CA ALA A 254 -13.30 -2.52 15.71
C ALA A 254 -12.46 -2.22 14.45
N PRO A 255 -11.14 -2.49 14.43
CA PRO A 255 -10.31 -2.16 13.27
C PRO A 255 -10.81 -2.81 11.99
N THR A 256 -11.20 -1.98 11.02
CA THR A 256 -11.72 -2.39 9.70
C THR A 256 -11.13 -1.45 8.66
N THR A 257 -11.63 -0.23 8.58
CA THR A 257 -11.12 0.82 7.70
C THR A 257 -9.64 1.12 7.93
N SER A 258 -9.21 1.22 9.18
CA SER A 258 -7.79 1.42 9.56
C SER A 258 -6.88 0.30 9.06
N THR A 259 -7.34 -0.95 9.13
CA THR A 259 -6.58 -2.10 8.63
C THR A 259 -6.57 -2.17 7.11
N THR A 260 -7.66 -1.76 6.45
CA THR A 260 -7.75 -1.71 4.98
C THR A 260 -6.79 -0.68 4.40
N VAL A 261 -6.71 0.53 4.97
CA VAL A 261 -5.74 1.54 4.50
C VAL A 261 -4.30 1.09 4.75
N ALA A 262 -3.99 0.52 5.91
CA ALA A 262 -2.64 0.02 6.22
C ALA A 262 -2.23 -1.12 5.27
N LEU A 263 -3.15 -2.03 4.95
CA LEU A 263 -2.94 -3.10 3.99
C LEU A 263 -2.63 -2.55 2.59
N ALA A 264 -3.41 -1.56 2.13
CA ALA A 264 -3.22 -0.96 0.82
C ALA A 264 -1.87 -0.24 0.68
N VAL A 265 -1.46 0.53 1.70
CA VAL A 265 -0.12 1.16 1.73
C VAL A 265 0.99 0.10 1.72
N GLY A 266 0.84 -0.96 2.52
CA GLY A 266 1.80 -2.07 2.54
C GLY A 266 1.94 -2.76 1.18
N ASP A 267 0.83 -3.05 0.51
CA ASP A 267 0.84 -3.67 -0.83
C ASP A 267 1.46 -2.73 -1.87
N ALA A 268 1.16 -1.44 -1.82
CA ALA A 268 1.80 -0.44 -2.68
C ALA A 268 3.32 -0.39 -2.47
N LEU A 269 3.78 -0.36 -1.22
CA LEU A 269 5.20 -0.37 -0.86
C LEU A 269 5.90 -1.63 -1.38
N ALA A 270 5.30 -2.80 -1.20
CA ALA A 270 5.86 -4.07 -1.67
C ALA A 270 6.01 -4.09 -3.20
N MET A 271 4.98 -3.68 -3.93
CA MET A 271 5.01 -3.68 -5.40
C MET A 271 5.96 -2.63 -5.97
N ALA A 272 6.02 -1.44 -5.38
CA ALA A 272 6.96 -0.39 -5.79
C ALA A 272 8.41 -0.83 -5.52
N THR A 273 8.70 -1.38 -4.35
CA THR A 273 10.03 -1.87 -3.99
C THR A 273 10.47 -3.03 -4.87
N ALA A 274 9.57 -3.95 -5.22
CA ALA A 274 9.90 -5.05 -6.12
C ALA A 274 10.27 -4.55 -7.53
N ARG A 275 9.57 -3.52 -8.01
CA ARG A 275 9.91 -2.86 -9.29
C ARG A 275 11.26 -2.16 -9.22
N GLU A 276 11.56 -1.49 -8.11
CA GLU A 276 12.86 -0.84 -7.91
C GLU A 276 14.02 -1.86 -7.93
N ILE A 277 13.86 -3.00 -7.27
CA ILE A 277 14.92 -4.01 -7.15
C ILE A 277 15.07 -4.84 -8.43
N HIS A 278 13.97 -5.23 -9.07
CA HIS A 278 13.97 -6.23 -10.14
C HIS A 278 13.70 -5.65 -11.54
N GLY A 279 13.28 -4.39 -11.63
CA GLY A 279 12.73 -3.81 -12.86
C GLY A 279 11.35 -4.37 -13.22
N GLN A 280 10.67 -3.73 -14.18
CA GLN A 280 9.27 -4.04 -14.50
C GLN A 280 9.05 -5.49 -14.98
N ASP A 281 9.98 -6.02 -15.79
CA ASP A 281 9.87 -7.38 -16.33
C ASP A 281 10.40 -8.45 -15.34
N GLY A 282 11.31 -8.08 -14.44
CA GLY A 282 11.93 -9.01 -13.49
C GLY A 282 10.99 -9.49 -12.39
N VAL A 283 10.04 -8.65 -11.95
CA VAL A 283 9.08 -9.01 -10.88
C VAL A 283 8.27 -10.26 -11.23
N LYS A 284 7.83 -10.40 -12.49
CA LYS A 284 7.07 -11.59 -12.93
C LYS A 284 7.91 -12.87 -12.85
N GLY A 285 9.18 -12.79 -13.27
CA GLY A 285 10.10 -13.93 -13.22
C GLY A 285 10.41 -14.37 -11.79
N VAL A 286 10.63 -13.41 -10.90
CA VAL A 286 10.82 -13.65 -9.46
C VAL A 286 9.57 -14.29 -8.85
N PHE A 287 8.38 -13.76 -9.15
CA PHE A 287 7.13 -14.31 -8.65
C PHE A 287 6.93 -15.77 -9.11
N ALA A 288 7.17 -16.07 -10.39
CA ALA A 288 7.08 -17.43 -10.93
C ALA A 288 8.06 -18.41 -10.28
N LYS A 289 9.28 -17.94 -9.93
CA LYS A 289 10.29 -18.72 -9.22
C LYS A 289 9.85 -19.06 -7.79
N ASN A 290 9.23 -18.10 -7.09
CA ASN A 290 8.83 -18.26 -5.69
C ASN A 290 7.52 -19.06 -5.51
N HIS A 291 6.77 -19.33 -6.59
CA HIS A 291 5.51 -20.07 -6.54
C HIS A 291 5.51 -21.28 -7.49
N PRO A 292 6.39 -22.28 -7.29
CA PRO A 292 6.54 -23.41 -8.22
C PRO A 292 5.32 -24.34 -8.30
N GLY A 293 4.46 -24.36 -7.27
CA GLY A 293 3.31 -25.27 -7.16
C GLY A 293 1.93 -24.61 -7.22
N GLY A 294 1.85 -23.28 -7.40
CA GLY A 294 0.59 -22.54 -7.40
C GLY A 294 0.04 -22.28 -8.80
N ALA A 295 -1.29 -22.24 -8.92
CA ALA A 295 -1.97 -21.87 -10.19
C ALA A 295 -1.50 -20.51 -10.75
N ILE A 296 -1.17 -19.56 -9.88
CA ILE A 296 -0.73 -18.20 -10.23
C ILE A 296 0.69 -18.19 -10.81
N GLY A 297 1.60 -19.04 -10.30
CA GLY A 297 2.97 -19.17 -10.82
C GLY A 297 3.03 -19.89 -12.17
N MET A 298 2.08 -20.78 -12.45
CA MET A 298 1.97 -21.45 -13.76
C MET A 298 1.57 -20.48 -14.89
N MET A 299 0.74 -19.48 -14.60
CA MET A 299 0.31 -18.48 -15.60
C MET A 299 1.44 -17.51 -15.99
N THR A 300 2.41 -17.28 -15.10
CA THR A 300 3.54 -16.36 -15.34
C THR A 300 4.73 -17.00 -16.06
N ARG A 301 4.67 -18.31 -16.35
CA ARG A 301 5.71 -19.05 -17.10
C ARG A 301 5.52 -19.04 -18.63
N ARG A 302 4.46 -18.42 -19.15
CA ARG A 302 4.12 -18.36 -20.57
C ARG A 302 4.52 -17.04 -21.20
#